data_AF-A0A847J6C5-F1
#
_entry.id   AF-A0A847J6C5-F1
#
_cell.length_a   1.000
_cell.length_b   1.000
_cell.length_c   1.000
_cell.angle_alpha   90.00
_cell.angle_beta   90.00
_cell.angle_gamma   90.00
#
_symmetry.space_group_name_H-M   'P 1'
#
loop_
_entity.id
_entity.type
_entity.pdbx_description
1 polymer ?
#
loop_
_entity_poly.entity_id
_entity_poly.type
_entity_poly.pdbx_seq_one_letter_code
_entity_poly.pdbx_strand_id
1 'polypeptide(L)' 'MIIDTTFRSDLLPGERVLWSGAPARGLMFRASDLLLLPFGVMFTAFSLFWEWMAIENEAPLFFRFWGVPFV' A
#
# COMPACT_ATOMS: atom_id res chain seq x y z
N MET A 1 -11.03 32.19 1.33
CA MET A 1 -11.90 32.01 0.14
C MET A 1 -11.17 32.61 -1.06
N ILE A 2 -10.18 31.89 -1.63
CA ILE A 2 -9.26 32.43 -2.67
C ILE A 2 -9.18 31.51 -3.92
N ILE A 3 -9.82 30.33 -3.90
CA ILE A 3 -9.59 29.23 -4.86
C ILE A 3 -10.46 29.25 -6.12
N ASP A 4 -11.47 30.13 -6.19
CA ASP A 4 -12.49 30.09 -7.26
C ASP A 4 -12.06 30.77 -8.57
N THR A 5 -11.00 31.60 -8.57
CA THR A 5 -10.64 32.39 -9.75
C THR A 5 -9.82 31.62 -10.79
N THR A 6 -9.10 30.58 -10.39
CA THR A 6 -8.16 29.86 -11.30
C THR A 6 -8.88 28.92 -12.27
N PHE A 7 -10.02 28.34 -11.86
CA PHE A 7 -10.77 27.36 -12.67
C PHE A 7 -11.97 27.98 -13.38
N ARG A 8 -12.25 29.27 -13.16
CA ARG A 8 -13.46 29.95 -13.62
C ARG A 8 -13.63 29.97 -15.14
N SER A 9 -12.54 29.93 -15.90
CA SER A 9 -12.57 29.86 -17.37
C SER A 9 -12.94 28.48 -17.90
N ASP A 10 -12.79 27.44 -17.08
CA ASP A 10 -12.87 26.05 -17.49
C ASP A 10 -14.17 25.38 -17.03
N LEU A 11 -14.99 26.10 -16.27
CA LEU A 11 -16.27 25.62 -15.73
C LEU A 11 -17.43 26.05 -16.62
N LEU A 12 -18.29 25.08 -16.98
CA LEU A 12 -19.55 25.35 -17.67
C LEU A 12 -20.61 25.92 -16.71
N PRO A 13 -21.68 26.54 -17.24
CA PRO A 13 -22.79 27.01 -16.41
C PRO A 13 -23.39 25.88 -15.55
N GLY A 14 -23.33 26.05 -14.22
CA GLY A 14 -23.84 25.07 -13.25
C GLY A 14 -22.80 24.09 -12.72
N GLU A 15 -21.59 24.06 -13.27
CA GLU A 15 -20.49 23.29 -12.69
C GLU A 15 -19.90 23.97 -11.45
N ARG A 16 -19.46 23.16 -10.50
CA ARG A 16 -18.79 23.62 -9.28
C ARG A 16 -17.65 22.67 -8.91
N VAL A 17 -16.56 23.23 -8.41
CA VAL A 17 -15.44 22.44 -7.89
C VAL A 17 -15.84 21.78 -6.58
N LEU A 18 -15.81 20.44 -6.52
CA LEU A 18 -16.15 19.66 -5.31
C LEU A 18 -14.94 19.41 -4.41
N TRP A 19 -13.74 19.39 -4.98
CA TRP A 19 -12.50 19.14 -4.25
C TRP A 19 -11.33 19.84 -4.95
N SER A 20 -10.46 20.45 -4.16
CA SER A 20 -9.23 21.11 -4.64
C SER A 20 -8.17 21.08 -3.56
N GLY A 21 -6.91 20.93 -3.96
CA GLY A 21 -5.77 20.89 -3.05
C GLY A 21 -4.96 19.60 -3.16
N ALA A 22 -3.90 19.49 -2.38
CA ALA A 22 -3.12 18.26 -2.27
C ALA A 22 -3.61 17.44 -1.07
N PRO A 23 -3.57 16.10 -1.13
CA PRO A 23 -3.84 15.26 0.03
C PRO A 23 -2.87 15.57 1.17
N ALA A 24 -3.28 15.24 2.40
CA ALA A 24 -2.42 15.35 3.57
C ALA A 24 -1.08 14.63 3.31
N ARG A 25 0.02 15.33 3.56
CA ARG A 25 1.38 14.80 3.35
C ARG A 25 1.91 14.21 4.65
N GLY A 26 2.61 13.08 4.56
CA GLY A 26 3.29 12.44 5.69
C GLY A 26 2.79 11.02 6.00
N LEU A 27 3.43 10.38 6.99
CA LEU A 27 3.01 9.08 7.54
C LEU A 27 1.87 9.30 8.52
N MET A 28 0.68 8.76 8.22
CA MET A 28 -0.48 8.84 9.08
C MET A 28 -0.83 7.47 9.64
N PHE A 29 -0.25 7.14 10.79
CA PHE A 29 -0.54 5.89 11.48
C PHE A 29 -1.97 5.86 11.98
N ARG A 30 -2.68 4.79 11.64
CA ARG A 30 -4.00 4.44 12.14
C ARG A 30 -3.86 3.38 13.23
N ALA A 31 -4.86 3.25 14.10
CA ALA A 31 -4.85 2.21 15.13
C ALA A 31 -4.72 0.79 14.54
N SER A 32 -5.26 0.55 13.34
CA SER A 32 -5.10 -0.71 12.60
C SER A 32 -3.63 -1.04 12.30
N ASP A 33 -2.80 -0.03 12.10
CA ASP A 33 -1.43 -0.19 11.65
C ASP A 33 -0.56 -0.76 12.78
N LEU A 34 -0.96 -0.57 14.04
CA LEU A 34 -0.32 -1.20 15.20
C LEU A 34 -0.36 -2.73 15.15
N LEU A 35 -1.36 -3.31 14.48
CA LEU A 35 -1.47 -4.74 14.29
C LEU A 35 -0.92 -5.17 12.93
N LEU A 36 -1.31 -4.46 11.87
CA LEU A 36 -0.99 -4.86 10.49
C LEU A 36 0.50 -4.69 10.17
N LEU A 37 1.16 -3.67 10.70
CA LEU A 37 2.57 -3.42 10.42
C LEU A 37 3.49 -4.49 11.04
N PRO A 38 3.42 -4.81 12.35
CA PRO A 38 4.24 -5.90 12.90
C PRO A 38 3.84 -7.26 12.33
N PHE A 39 2.55 -7.50 12.06
CA PHE A 39 2.12 -8.73 11.39
C PHE A 39 2.75 -8.86 10.00
N GLY A 40 2.70 -7.81 9.18
CA GLY A 40 3.31 -7.80 7.84
C GLY A 40 4.80 -8.06 7.90
N VAL A 41 5.54 -7.37 8.78
CA VAL A 41 6.98 -7.60 8.97
C VAL A 41 7.28 -9.04 9.37
N MET A 42 6.55 -9.58 10.36
CA MET A 42 6.70 -10.96 10.80
C MET A 42 6.39 -11.96 9.68
N PHE A 43 5.32 -11.73 8.92
CA PHE A 43 4.86 -12.61 7.86
C PHE A 43 5.79 -12.60 6.65
N THR A 44 6.32 -11.44 6.26
CA THR A 44 7.36 -11.33 5.24
C THR A 44 8.64 -12.04 5.68
N ALA A 45 9.09 -11.85 6.93
CA ALA A 45 10.25 -12.56 7.47
C ALA A 45 10.05 -14.08 7.46
N PHE A 46 8.86 -14.55 7.85
CA PHE A 46 8.49 -15.97 7.77
C PHE A 46 8.52 -16.50 6.34
N SER A 47 8.00 -15.75 5.36
CA SER A 47 7.97 -16.17 3.95
C SER A 47 9.38 -16.30 3.37
N LEU A 48 10.28 -15.35 3.69
CA LEU A 48 11.69 -15.44 3.32
C LEU A 48 12.41 -16.62 3.98
N PHE A 49 12.15 -16.84 5.28
CA PHE A 49 12.71 -17.99 6.01
C PHE A 49 12.24 -19.32 5.42
N TRP A 50 10.95 -19.44 5.10
CA TRP A 50 10.39 -20.63 4.46
C TRP A 50 11.05 -20.91 3.12
N GLU A 51 11.16 -19.91 2.25
CA GLU A 51 11.77 -20.08 0.93
C GLU A 51 13.23 -20.51 1.02
N TRP A 52 13.99 -19.88 1.92
CA TRP A 52 15.37 -20.28 2.19
C TRP A 52 15.46 -21.75 2.60
N MET A 53 14.63 -22.17 3.56
CA MET A 53 14.60 -23.56 4.02
C MET A 53 14.15 -24.54 2.92
N ALA A 54 13.16 -24.18 2.10
CA ALA A 54 12.67 -25.02 1.02
C ALA A 54 13.72 -25.25 -0.07
N ILE A 55 14.52 -24.22 -0.37
CA ILE A 55 15.66 -24.32 -1.30
C ILE A 55 16.77 -25.18 -0.68
N GLU A 56 17.17 -24.90 0.55
CA GLU A 56 18.28 -25.58 1.23
C GLU A 56 18.02 -27.08 1.45
N ASN A 57 16.77 -27.46 1.72
CA ASN A 57 16.37 -28.85 1.94
C ASN A 57 15.92 -29.56 0.65
N GLU A 58 16.21 -28.98 -0.52
CA GLU A 58 15.84 -29.53 -1.83
C GLU A 58 14.37 -29.93 -1.96
N ALA A 59 13.45 -29.20 -1.31
CA ALA A 59 12.03 -29.53 -1.28
C ALA A 59 11.44 -29.67 -2.70
N PRO A 60 10.32 -30.41 -2.91
CA PRO A 60 9.68 -30.50 -4.21
C PRO A 60 9.41 -29.11 -4.83
N LEU A 61 9.46 -29.02 -6.16
CA LEU A 61 9.35 -27.73 -6.89
C LEU A 61 8.18 -26.86 -6.43
N PHE A 62 7.02 -27.46 -6.17
CA PHE A 62 5.85 -26.75 -5.63
C PHE A 62 6.17 -25.95 -4.36
N PHE A 63 6.91 -26.53 -3.41
CA PHE A 63 7.24 -25.89 -2.13
C PHE A 63 8.28 -24.79 -2.26
N ARG A 64 9.15 -24.84 -3.28
CA ARG A 64 10.16 -23.80 -3.60
C ARG A 64 9.57 -22.56 -4.28
N PHE A 65 8.30 -22.62 -4.72
CA PHE A 65 7.58 -21.47 -5.29
C PHE A 65 6.38 -21.07 -4.42
N TRP A 66 6.14 -21.80 -3.33
CA TRP A 66 4.96 -21.59 -2.50
C TRP A 66 5.02 -20.27 -1.74
N GLY A 67 6.21 -19.84 -1.28
CA GLY A 67 6.40 -18.59 -0.56
C GLY A 67 6.37 -17.33 -1.44
N VAL A 68 6.60 -17.44 -2.75
CA VAL A 68 6.65 -16.31 -3.71
C VAL A 68 5.42 -15.39 -3.67
N PRO A 69 4.17 -15.86 -3.59
CA PRO A 69 2.99 -14.98 -3.51
C PRO A 69 2.87 -14.22 -2.18
N PHE A 70 3.66 -14.59 -1.16
CA PHE A 70 3.59 -14.06 0.20
C PHE A 70 4.72 -13.05 0.52
N VAL A 71 5.62 -12.79 -0.44
CA VAL A 71 6.69 -11.78 -0.41
C VAL A 71 6.29 -10.60 -1.28
#